data_AF-A0A4Q5QI36-F1
#
_entry.id   AF-A0A4Q5QI36-F1
#
_cell.length_a   1.000
_cell.length_b   1.000
_cell.length_c   1.000
_cell.angle_alpha   90.00
_cell.angle_beta   90.00
_cell.angle_gamma   90.00
#
_symmetry.space_group_name_H-M   'P 1'
#
loop_
_entity.id
_entity.type
_entity.pdbx_description
1 polymer ?
#
loop_
_entity_poly.entity_id
_entity_poly.type
_entity_poly.pdbx_seq_one_letter_code
_entity_poly.pdbx_strand_id
1 'polypeptide(L)'
;MAKSDKVGKETVKRKRIIMLPEVKNYIIQPNRITNAVYSYTLIQEKIFTAIMFYLQEPINQSMKNVNIHQLDLFTKSEKVRLTIPLREIAKPRQYGEVKEAMQQMAGIVINIPYLDANEKKRKKITNLFNFDVPEQAEYQSSVIIEMEKMVAEILIDIDKDPTNLRPINYTRYIYEIAQNSRNKYTARLYKIISSWKKKGGFIIALSVLKEQLGVTDQYPNYYDFKRRVLLPAHEELLEKADCWFNCKGKDF
;
A
#
# COMPACT_ATOMS: atom_id res chain seq x y z
N MET A 1 -13.55 21.61 60.41
CA MET A 1 -12.96 22.34 59.27
C MET A 1 -11.50 21.93 59.16
N ALA A 2 -11.15 21.17 58.13
CA ALA A 2 -9.76 20.89 57.77
C ALA A 2 -9.64 21.02 56.24
N LYS A 3 -8.92 22.05 55.79
CA LYS A 3 -8.61 22.32 54.39
C LYS A 3 -7.61 21.27 53.90
N SER A 4 -7.94 20.59 52.81
CA SER A 4 -7.01 19.76 52.04
C SER A 4 -6.34 20.65 50.99
N ASP A 5 -5.11 21.08 51.25
CA ASP A 5 -4.26 21.72 50.25
C ASP A 5 -3.81 20.70 49.20
N LYS A 6 -4.47 20.68 48.05
CA LYS A 6 -3.96 20.01 46.85
C LYS A 6 -3.04 20.98 46.12
N VAL A 7 -1.73 20.82 46.35
CA VAL A 7 -0.69 21.47 45.56
C VAL A 7 -0.71 20.85 44.15
N GLY A 8 -1.17 21.63 43.18
CA GLY A 8 -1.06 21.29 41.76
C GLY A 8 0.39 21.37 41.30
N LYS A 9 0.84 20.33 40.60
CA LYS A 9 1.94 20.41 39.64
C LYS A 9 1.51 19.73 38.35
N GLU A 10 1.07 20.53 37.39
CA GLU A 10 1.12 20.14 35.99
C GLU A 10 2.58 20.11 35.55
N THR A 11 3.01 19.02 34.92
CA THR A 11 3.47 18.97 33.51
C THR A 11 4.38 17.76 33.27
N VAL A 12 3.84 16.73 32.62
CA VAL A 12 4.64 15.87 31.73
C VAL A 12 3.75 15.55 30.54
N LYS A 13 4.16 16.05 29.36
CA LYS A 13 3.61 15.72 28.04
C LYS A 13 3.07 14.30 28.00
N ARG A 14 1.79 14.12 27.62
CA ARG A 14 1.15 12.81 27.37
C ARG A 14 2.16 11.87 26.70
N LYS A 15 2.69 10.89 27.44
CA LYS A 15 3.40 9.74 26.84
C LYS A 15 2.36 9.01 25.99
N ARG A 16 2.29 9.31 24.70
CA ARG A 16 1.49 8.51 23.77
C ARG A 16 2.17 7.15 23.69
N ILE A 17 1.52 6.12 24.22
CA ILE A 17 2.00 4.75 24.13
C ILE A 17 1.76 4.31 22.68
N ILE A 18 2.84 3.97 21.96
CA ILE A 18 2.73 3.42 20.60
C ILE A 18 2.19 2.00 20.75
N MET A 19 1.03 1.73 20.15
CA MET A 19 0.44 0.40 20.12
C MET A 19 0.74 -0.25 18.78
N LEU A 20 1.86 -0.96 18.72
CA LEU A 20 2.17 -1.78 17.54
C LEU A 20 1.27 -3.02 17.51
N PRO A 21 0.93 -3.51 16.31
CA PRO A 21 0.24 -4.79 16.15
C PRO A 21 1.01 -5.94 16.83
N GLU A 22 0.27 -6.86 17.46
CA GLU A 22 0.81 -8.07 18.09
C GLU A 22 1.47 -8.98 17.06
N VAL A 23 0.79 -9.17 15.91
CA VAL A 23 1.32 -9.86 14.73
C VAL A 23 1.86 -8.83 13.75
N LYS A 24 3.07 -9.06 13.23
CA LYS A 24 3.72 -8.17 12.26
C LYS A 24 4.04 -8.93 10.99
N ASN A 25 3.10 -8.95 10.07
CA ASN A 25 3.34 -9.48 8.75
C ASN A 25 4.02 -8.42 7.90
N TYR A 26 5.20 -8.74 7.36
CA TYR A 26 5.94 -7.80 6.54
C TYR A 26 5.60 -7.98 5.06
N ILE A 27 5.26 -6.86 4.42
CA ILE A 27 5.15 -6.75 2.97
C ILE A 27 6.48 -6.26 2.42
N ILE A 28 6.93 -6.91 1.37
CA ILE A 28 7.93 -6.40 0.43
C ILE A 28 7.20 -6.05 -0.86
N GLN A 29 7.47 -4.87 -1.42
CA GLN A 29 6.97 -4.49 -2.74
C GLN A 29 8.01 -3.65 -3.49
N PRO A 30 8.02 -3.67 -4.83
CA PRO A 30 8.89 -2.82 -5.62
C PRO A 30 8.62 -1.33 -5.37
N ASN A 31 9.65 -0.48 -5.40
CA ASN A 31 9.48 0.97 -5.24
C ASN A 31 8.64 1.59 -6.37
N ARG A 32 8.63 0.98 -7.56
CA ARG A 32 7.74 1.39 -8.66
C ARG A 32 6.27 1.30 -8.25
N ILE A 33 5.91 0.33 -7.40
CA ILE A 33 4.56 0.18 -6.85
C ILE A 33 4.31 1.14 -5.69
N THR A 34 5.28 1.28 -4.78
CA THR A 34 5.19 2.25 -3.68
C THR A 34 4.94 3.68 -4.18
N ASN A 35 5.72 4.10 -5.18
CA ASN A 35 5.71 5.44 -5.71
C ASN A 35 4.76 5.63 -6.90
N ALA A 36 3.99 4.60 -7.28
CA ALA A 36 3.03 4.68 -8.37
C ALA A 36 2.02 5.80 -8.14
N VAL A 37 1.59 6.48 -9.20
CA VAL A 37 0.61 7.56 -9.15
C VAL A 37 -0.78 6.96 -9.34
N TYR A 38 -1.63 7.05 -8.31
CA TYR A 38 -3.02 6.61 -8.37
C TYR A 38 -3.87 7.29 -7.29
N SER A 39 -5.18 7.40 -7.51
CA SER A 39 -6.14 8.01 -6.57
C SER A 39 -7.18 6.99 -6.10
N TYR A 40 -6.74 6.02 -5.30
CA TYR A 40 -7.61 5.01 -4.72
C TYR A 40 -8.46 5.55 -3.57
N THR A 41 -9.65 5.01 -3.39
CA THR A 41 -10.40 5.12 -2.14
C THR A 41 -9.73 4.30 -1.03
N LEU A 42 -10.17 4.45 0.22
CA LEU A 42 -9.64 3.64 1.31
C LEU A 42 -9.85 2.13 1.07
N ILE A 43 -11.02 1.75 0.55
CA ILE A 43 -11.34 0.34 0.29
C ILE A 43 -10.48 -0.20 -0.85
N GLN A 44 -10.30 0.57 -1.93
CA GLN A 44 -9.40 0.20 -3.02
C GLN A 44 -7.95 0.02 -2.54
N GLU A 45 -7.47 0.91 -1.67
CA GLU A 45 -6.14 0.78 -1.07
C GLU A 45 -6.01 -0.48 -0.19
N LYS A 46 -7.08 -0.88 0.52
CA LYS A 46 -7.13 -2.13 1.29
C LYS A 46 -7.17 -3.37 0.40
N ILE A 47 -7.93 -3.33 -0.69
CA ILE A 47 -7.94 -4.40 -1.71
C ILE A 47 -6.53 -4.55 -2.26
N PHE A 48 -5.90 -3.46 -2.71
CA PHE A 48 -4.56 -3.48 -3.26
C PHE A 48 -3.50 -3.97 -2.25
N THR A 49 -3.59 -3.52 -1.00
CA THR A 49 -2.69 -3.97 0.07
C THR A 49 -2.86 -5.47 0.36
N ALA A 50 -4.09 -5.99 0.33
CA ALA A 50 -4.36 -7.42 0.42
C ALA A 50 -3.79 -8.20 -0.77
N ILE A 51 -3.96 -7.71 -2.01
CA ILE A 51 -3.33 -8.32 -3.20
C ILE A 51 -1.82 -8.44 -3.01
N MET A 52 -1.15 -7.36 -2.59
CA MET A 52 0.30 -7.38 -2.33
C MET A 52 0.70 -8.34 -1.20
N PHE A 53 -0.17 -8.54 -0.20
CA PHE A 53 0.04 -9.53 0.85
C PHE A 53 0.00 -10.97 0.33
N TYR A 54 -0.98 -11.30 -0.50
CA TYR A 54 -1.08 -12.63 -1.10
C TYR A 54 -0.01 -12.89 -2.18
N LEU A 55 0.63 -11.85 -2.69
CA LEU A 55 1.79 -11.94 -3.59
C LEU A 55 3.14 -12.03 -2.85
N GLN A 56 3.19 -12.14 -1.52
CA GLN A 56 4.49 -12.18 -0.82
C GLN A 56 5.31 -13.43 -1.13
N GLU A 57 4.68 -14.57 -1.35
CA GLU A 57 5.37 -15.81 -1.73
C GLU A 57 6.17 -15.62 -3.04
N PRO A 58 5.56 -15.21 -4.17
CA PRO A 58 6.30 -14.97 -5.41
C PRO A 58 7.33 -13.84 -5.31
N ILE A 59 7.06 -12.78 -4.54
CA ILE A 59 8.00 -11.67 -4.32
C ILE A 59 9.26 -12.17 -3.61
N ASN A 60 9.10 -12.97 -2.55
CA ASN A 60 10.23 -13.52 -1.80
C ASN A 60 11.07 -14.46 -2.67
N GLN A 61 10.46 -15.18 -3.62
CA GLN A 61 11.19 -15.97 -4.60
C GLN A 61 11.96 -15.12 -5.61
N SER A 62 11.33 -14.06 -6.13
CA SER A 62 11.99 -13.07 -7.02
C SER A 62 13.26 -12.50 -6.37
N MET A 63 13.18 -12.19 -5.07
CA MET A 63 14.32 -11.71 -4.28
C MET A 63 15.46 -12.74 -4.12
N LYS A 64 15.15 -14.04 -4.12
CA LYS A 64 16.13 -15.13 -3.94
C LYS A 64 16.82 -15.57 -5.25
N ASN A 65 16.61 -14.84 -6.35
CA ASN A 65 17.07 -15.24 -7.69
C ASN A 65 16.50 -16.58 -8.18
N VAL A 66 15.38 -17.02 -7.60
CA VAL A 66 14.62 -18.15 -8.14
C VAL A 66 13.86 -17.65 -9.36
N ASN A 67 13.83 -18.45 -10.42
CA ASN A 67 13.09 -18.11 -11.63
C ASN A 67 11.59 -18.12 -11.30
N ILE A 68 10.98 -16.93 -11.19
CA ILE A 68 9.56 -16.74 -10.90
C ILE A 68 8.65 -17.44 -11.90
N HIS A 69 9.11 -17.69 -13.13
CA HIS A 69 8.32 -18.40 -14.13
C HIS A 69 8.19 -19.90 -13.85
N GLN A 70 8.91 -20.43 -12.85
CA GLN A 70 8.80 -21.83 -12.38
C GLN A 70 7.80 -21.99 -11.23
N LEU A 71 7.24 -20.89 -10.72
CA LEU A 71 6.21 -20.93 -9.70
C LEU A 71 4.91 -21.49 -10.25
N ASP A 72 4.20 -22.30 -9.45
CA ASP A 72 2.89 -22.85 -9.80
C ASP A 72 1.91 -21.77 -10.29
N LEU A 73 2.00 -20.58 -9.68
CA LEU A 73 1.22 -19.39 -10.00
C LEU A 73 1.45 -18.86 -11.44
N PHE A 74 2.62 -19.15 -12.02
CA PHE A 74 3.10 -18.61 -13.30
C PHE A 74 3.39 -19.66 -14.38
N THR A 75 3.36 -20.96 -14.04
CA THR A 75 3.68 -22.08 -14.94
C THR A 75 2.49 -22.62 -15.74
N LYS A 76 1.26 -22.50 -15.25
CA LYS A 76 0.11 -23.25 -15.80
C LYS A 76 -0.83 -22.41 -16.67
N SER A 77 -0.72 -21.09 -16.62
CA SER A 77 -1.63 -20.18 -17.32
C SER A 77 -0.96 -18.85 -17.62
N GLU A 78 -1.39 -18.19 -18.70
CA GLU A 78 -1.08 -16.78 -18.99
C GLU A 78 -1.68 -15.81 -17.96
N LYS A 79 -2.49 -16.32 -17.03
CA LYS A 79 -3.14 -15.55 -15.98
C LYS A 79 -2.78 -16.05 -14.60
N VAL A 80 -2.58 -15.10 -13.70
CA VAL A 80 -2.34 -15.31 -12.28
C VAL A 80 -3.65 -15.13 -11.52
N ARG A 81 -3.97 -16.09 -10.64
CA ARG A 81 -5.20 -16.08 -9.82
C ARG A 81 -4.86 -16.05 -8.34
N LEU A 82 -5.50 -15.15 -7.60
CA LEU A 82 -5.41 -15.03 -6.15
C LEU A 82 -6.80 -15.17 -5.54
N THR A 83 -6.94 -16.01 -4.51
CA THR A 83 -8.18 -16.12 -3.74
C THR A 83 -7.99 -15.40 -2.41
N ILE A 84 -8.77 -14.34 -2.17
CA ILE A 84 -8.69 -13.52 -0.96
C ILE A 84 -10.01 -13.58 -0.20
N PRO A 85 -10.03 -14.00 1.07
CA PRO A 85 -11.22 -13.92 1.91
C PRO A 85 -11.68 -12.46 2.08
N LEU A 86 -12.97 -12.18 1.90
CA LEU A 86 -13.49 -10.81 1.99
C LEU A 86 -13.25 -10.17 3.37
N ARG A 87 -13.19 -10.98 4.42
CA ARG A 87 -12.89 -10.55 5.80
C ARG A 87 -11.51 -9.93 5.97
N GLU A 88 -10.55 -10.25 5.09
CA GLU A 88 -9.21 -9.64 5.09
C GLU A 88 -9.27 -8.19 4.60
N ILE A 89 -10.27 -7.86 3.77
CA ILE A 89 -10.41 -6.54 3.13
C ILE A 89 -11.25 -5.61 4.00
N ALA A 90 -12.42 -6.09 4.44
CA ALA A 90 -13.37 -5.29 5.20
C ALA A 90 -14.28 -6.12 6.10
N LYS A 91 -15.09 -5.43 6.92
CA LYS A 91 -16.12 -6.08 7.74
C LYS A 91 -17.32 -6.46 6.87
N PRO A 92 -18.11 -7.50 7.24
CA PRO A 92 -19.26 -7.97 6.44
C PRO A 92 -20.23 -6.86 6.00
N ARG A 93 -20.53 -5.90 6.87
CA ARG A 93 -21.41 -4.75 6.56
C ARG A 93 -20.93 -3.85 5.42
N GLN A 94 -19.65 -3.94 5.04
CA GLN A 94 -19.01 -3.12 4.01
C GLN A 94 -18.81 -3.90 2.70
N TYR A 95 -19.25 -5.16 2.61
CA TYR A 95 -19.02 -5.97 1.41
C TYR A 95 -19.68 -5.37 0.14
N GLY A 96 -20.77 -4.61 0.28
CA GLY A 96 -21.33 -3.81 -0.81
C GLY A 96 -20.34 -2.77 -1.34
N GLU A 97 -19.76 -1.97 -0.44
CA GLU A 97 -18.74 -0.97 -0.79
C GLU A 97 -17.47 -1.62 -1.38
N VAL A 98 -17.11 -2.83 -0.92
CA VAL A 98 -15.99 -3.62 -1.49
C VAL A 98 -16.29 -4.02 -2.94
N LYS A 99 -17.50 -4.48 -3.23
CA LYS A 99 -17.91 -4.86 -4.59
C LYS A 99 -17.88 -3.65 -5.53
N GLU A 100 -18.37 -2.49 -5.10
CA GLU A 100 -18.30 -1.24 -5.87
C GLU A 100 -16.84 -0.81 -6.12
N ALA A 101 -15.99 -0.90 -5.11
CA ALA A 101 -14.56 -0.60 -5.24
C ALA A 101 -13.87 -1.52 -6.25
N MET A 102 -14.20 -2.82 -6.25
CA MET A 102 -13.69 -3.81 -7.22
C MET A 102 -14.19 -3.51 -8.63
N GLN A 103 -15.46 -3.15 -8.81
CA GLN A 103 -15.99 -2.74 -10.13
C GLN A 103 -15.23 -1.54 -10.69
N GLN A 104 -14.96 -0.51 -9.85
CA GLN A 104 -14.16 0.63 -10.26
C GLN A 104 -12.72 0.25 -10.59
N MET A 105 -12.10 -0.65 -9.81
CA MET A 105 -10.75 -1.15 -10.07
C MET A 105 -10.67 -1.99 -11.34
N ALA A 106 -11.72 -2.75 -11.67
CA ALA A 106 -11.81 -3.53 -12.90
C ALA A 106 -11.77 -2.62 -14.14
N GLY A 107 -12.27 -1.38 -14.05
CA GLY A 107 -12.22 -0.39 -15.12
C GLY A 107 -10.84 0.24 -15.35
N ILE A 108 -9.82 -0.07 -14.53
CA ILE A 108 -8.49 0.51 -14.68
C ILE A 108 -7.76 -0.17 -15.85
N VAL A 109 -7.59 0.57 -16.94
CA VAL A 109 -6.82 0.15 -18.11
C VAL A 109 -5.36 0.57 -17.96
N ILE A 110 -4.45 -0.37 -18.20
CA ILE A 110 -3.01 -0.15 -18.20
C ILE A 110 -2.41 -0.42 -19.58
N ASN A 111 -1.29 0.24 -19.86
CA ASN A 111 -0.52 0.09 -21.08
C ASN A 111 0.88 -0.45 -20.73
N ILE A 112 1.19 -1.67 -21.16
CA ILE A 112 2.48 -2.31 -20.89
C ILE A 112 3.30 -2.33 -22.19
N PRO A 113 4.36 -1.53 -22.30
CA PRO A 113 5.26 -1.59 -23.46
C PRO A 113 6.08 -2.89 -23.44
N TYR A 114 6.30 -3.48 -24.61
CA TYR A 114 7.14 -4.67 -24.79
C TYR A 114 7.77 -4.69 -26.19
N LEU A 115 8.79 -5.53 -26.39
CA LEU A 115 9.36 -5.84 -27.70
C LEU A 115 8.78 -7.15 -28.20
N ASP A 116 8.28 -7.18 -29.43
CA ASP A 116 7.84 -8.43 -30.06
C ASP A 116 9.03 -9.28 -30.53
N ALA A 117 8.74 -10.46 -31.07
CA ALA A 117 9.77 -11.40 -31.55
C ALA A 117 10.69 -10.82 -32.65
N ASN A 118 10.32 -9.70 -33.27
CA ASN A 118 11.10 -9.00 -34.29
C ASN A 118 11.69 -7.68 -33.75
N GLU A 119 11.82 -7.54 -32.43
CA GLU A 119 12.33 -6.35 -31.73
C GLU A 119 11.52 -5.07 -31.99
N LYS A 120 10.28 -5.20 -32.47
CA LYS A 120 9.42 -4.03 -32.69
C LYS A 120 8.74 -3.63 -31.38
N LYS A 121 8.78 -2.33 -31.07
CA LYS A 121 8.08 -1.75 -29.92
C LYS A 121 6.58 -1.91 -30.09
N ARG A 122 5.94 -2.64 -29.17
CA ARG A 122 4.49 -2.78 -29.07
C ARG A 122 4.02 -2.39 -27.66
N LYS A 123 2.71 -2.19 -27.51
CA LYS A 123 2.08 -2.00 -26.21
C LYS A 123 0.91 -2.97 -26.06
N LYS A 124 0.83 -3.67 -24.93
CA LYS A 124 -0.34 -4.45 -24.54
C LYS A 124 -1.26 -3.54 -23.74
N ILE A 125 -2.53 -3.47 -24.15
CA ILE A 125 -3.58 -2.71 -23.47
C ILE A 125 -4.45 -3.75 -22.76
N THR A 126 -4.56 -3.66 -21.44
CA THR A 126 -5.30 -4.63 -20.62
C THR A 126 -5.78 -3.99 -19.32
N ASN A 127 -6.62 -4.68 -18.58
CA ASN A 127 -7.11 -4.25 -17.27
C ASN A 127 -6.08 -4.59 -16.18
N LEU A 128 -6.06 -3.83 -15.10
CA LEU A 128 -5.15 -4.08 -13.98
C LEU A 128 -5.53 -5.38 -13.23
N PHE A 129 -6.82 -5.54 -12.91
CA PHE A 129 -7.37 -6.70 -12.22
C PHE A 129 -8.76 -7.04 -12.75
N ASN A 130 -9.04 -8.33 -12.90
CA ASN A 130 -10.39 -8.86 -13.05
C ASN A 130 -10.84 -9.46 -11.72
N PHE A 131 -12.11 -9.29 -11.37
CA PHE A 131 -12.66 -9.76 -10.11
C PHE A 131 -13.83 -10.69 -10.37
N ASP A 132 -13.77 -11.88 -9.78
CA ASP A 132 -14.90 -12.80 -9.65
C ASP A 132 -15.35 -12.75 -8.18
N VAL A 133 -16.54 -12.17 -7.99
CA VAL A 133 -17.10 -11.79 -6.69
C VAL A 133 -18.43 -12.51 -6.52
N PRO A 134 -18.71 -13.12 -5.36
CA PRO A 134 -19.99 -13.78 -5.12
C PRO A 134 -21.15 -12.79 -5.22
N GLU A 135 -22.28 -13.26 -5.75
CA GLU A 135 -23.50 -12.44 -5.84
C GLU A 135 -24.04 -12.08 -4.46
N GLN A 136 -24.06 -13.05 -3.55
CA GLN A 136 -24.39 -12.90 -2.14
C GLN A 136 -23.16 -13.24 -1.29
N ALA A 137 -22.72 -12.29 -0.48
CA ALA A 137 -21.50 -12.44 0.32
C ALA A 137 -21.83 -12.89 1.75
N GLU A 138 -21.27 -14.03 2.13
CA GLU A 138 -21.32 -14.60 3.47
C GLU A 138 -20.00 -14.39 4.22
N TYR A 139 -19.95 -14.76 5.50
CA TYR A 139 -18.75 -14.60 6.33
C TYR A 139 -17.51 -15.31 5.75
N GLN A 140 -17.70 -16.47 5.12
CA GLN A 140 -16.62 -17.28 4.53
C GLN A 140 -16.36 -16.94 3.05
N SER A 141 -17.09 -15.99 2.47
CA SER A 141 -16.94 -15.63 1.07
C SER A 141 -15.55 -15.09 0.77
N SER A 142 -15.04 -15.51 -0.38
CA SER A 142 -13.77 -15.05 -0.94
C SER A 142 -14.01 -14.43 -2.31
N VAL A 143 -13.13 -13.51 -2.70
CA VAL A 143 -13.03 -12.99 -4.06
C VAL A 143 -11.90 -13.71 -4.77
N ILE A 144 -12.09 -13.98 -6.06
CA ILE A 144 -11.02 -14.42 -6.94
C ILE A 144 -10.57 -13.22 -7.76
N ILE A 145 -9.27 -12.92 -7.69
CA ILE A 145 -8.64 -11.83 -8.42
C ILE A 145 -7.78 -12.46 -9.50
N GLU A 146 -8.04 -12.09 -10.75
CA GLU A 146 -7.31 -12.58 -11.91
C GLU A 146 -6.55 -11.42 -12.57
N MET A 147 -5.31 -11.64 -12.95
CA MET A 147 -4.49 -10.66 -13.68
C MET A 147 -3.64 -11.36 -14.73
N GLU A 148 -3.32 -10.68 -15.83
CA GLU A 148 -2.39 -11.22 -16.81
C GLU A 148 -1.00 -11.37 -16.19
N LYS A 149 -0.25 -12.39 -16.64
CA LYS A 149 1.10 -12.68 -16.15
C LYS A 149 2.04 -11.47 -16.16
N MET A 150 2.02 -10.68 -17.23
CA MET A 150 2.83 -9.46 -17.34
C MET A 150 2.46 -8.39 -16.28
N VAL A 151 1.19 -8.32 -15.86
CA VAL A 151 0.78 -7.43 -14.78
C VAL A 151 1.36 -7.92 -13.46
N ALA A 152 1.22 -9.23 -13.19
CA ALA A 152 1.75 -9.82 -11.98
C ALA A 152 3.27 -9.64 -11.87
N GLU A 153 4.02 -9.83 -12.96
CA GLU A 153 5.47 -9.57 -13.04
C GLU A 153 5.82 -8.13 -12.63
N ILE A 154 5.12 -7.12 -13.14
CA ILE A 154 5.32 -5.71 -12.74
C ILE A 154 5.10 -5.51 -11.23
N LEU A 155 4.13 -6.21 -10.63
CA LEU A 155 3.81 -6.12 -9.22
C LEU A 155 4.86 -6.80 -8.32
N ILE A 156 5.47 -7.89 -8.78
CA ILE A 156 6.36 -8.72 -7.95
C ILE A 156 7.85 -8.51 -8.21
N ASP A 157 8.23 -8.03 -9.38
CA ASP A 157 9.63 -7.95 -9.78
C ASP A 157 10.39 -6.88 -9.01
N ILE A 158 11.37 -7.34 -8.24
CA ILE A 158 12.28 -6.49 -7.48
C ILE A 158 13.52 -6.21 -8.32
N ASP A 159 13.87 -4.93 -8.46
CA ASP A 159 15.09 -4.52 -9.15
C ASP A 159 16.32 -5.14 -8.47
N LYS A 160 17.35 -5.44 -9.25
CA LYS A 160 18.60 -6.03 -8.74
C LYS A 160 19.78 -5.16 -9.14
N ASP A 161 20.75 -5.07 -8.23
CA ASP A 161 22.03 -4.45 -8.52
C ASP A 161 22.74 -5.27 -9.62
N PRO A 162 23.16 -4.65 -10.74
CA PRO A 162 23.78 -5.38 -11.84
C PRO A 162 25.15 -5.98 -11.47
N THR A 163 25.78 -5.52 -10.39
CA THR A 163 27.12 -5.97 -9.98
C THR A 163 27.10 -7.19 -9.07
N ASN A 164 26.10 -7.28 -8.19
CA ASN A 164 26.07 -8.28 -7.11
C ASN A 164 24.73 -9.01 -6.98
N LEU A 165 23.76 -8.72 -7.87
CA LEU A 165 22.43 -9.32 -7.95
C LEU A 165 21.60 -9.19 -6.65
N ARG A 166 21.98 -8.31 -5.73
CA ARG A 166 21.20 -8.07 -4.52
C ARG A 166 19.93 -7.29 -4.87
N PRO A 167 18.78 -7.61 -4.24
CA PRO A 167 17.57 -6.82 -4.36
C PRO A 167 17.80 -5.36 -3.94
N ILE A 168 17.41 -4.43 -4.80
CA ILE A 168 17.44 -2.99 -4.58
C ILE A 168 16.06 -2.38 -4.90
N ASN A 169 15.88 -1.09 -4.60
CA ASN A 169 14.65 -0.36 -4.93
C ASN A 169 13.35 -1.05 -4.52
N TYR A 170 13.30 -1.55 -3.29
CA TYR A 170 12.09 -2.13 -2.71
C TYR A 170 11.73 -1.45 -1.39
N THR A 171 10.45 -1.55 -1.04
CA THR A 171 9.89 -1.04 0.20
C THR A 171 9.51 -2.21 1.08
N ARG A 172 9.79 -2.11 2.38
CA ARG A 172 9.36 -3.07 3.39
C ARG A 172 8.52 -2.38 4.46
N TYR A 173 7.30 -2.84 4.71
CA TYR A 173 6.36 -2.26 5.67
C TYR A 173 5.52 -3.33 6.35
N ILE A 174 4.81 -2.98 7.42
CA ILE A 174 3.94 -3.91 8.16
C ILE A 174 2.53 -3.87 7.56
N TYR A 175 2.02 -5.05 7.17
CA TYR A 175 0.71 -5.24 6.54
C TYR A 175 -0.41 -4.66 7.41
N GLU A 176 -0.43 -5.00 8.70
CA GLU A 176 -1.49 -4.62 9.63
C GLU A 176 -1.63 -3.10 9.78
N ILE A 177 -0.53 -2.35 9.68
CA ILE A 177 -0.55 -0.88 9.77
C ILE A 177 -1.21 -0.30 8.51
N ALA A 178 -0.82 -0.78 7.33
CA ALA A 178 -1.41 -0.33 6.07
C ALA A 178 -2.89 -0.74 5.97
N GLN A 179 -3.22 -2.00 6.30
CA GLN A 179 -4.56 -2.56 6.17
C GLN A 179 -5.58 -1.94 7.16
N ASN A 180 -5.13 -1.60 8.38
CA ASN A 180 -5.99 -1.02 9.42
C ASN A 180 -6.00 0.52 9.44
N SER A 181 -5.35 1.16 8.47
CA SER A 181 -5.40 2.62 8.30
C SER A 181 -6.85 3.09 8.13
N ARG A 182 -7.20 4.20 8.79
CA ARG A 182 -8.55 4.80 8.73
C ARG A 182 -8.71 5.81 7.59
N ASN A 183 -7.60 6.23 6.98
CA ASN A 183 -7.55 7.18 5.89
C ASN A 183 -6.67 6.63 4.76
N LYS A 184 -7.12 6.78 3.51
CA LYS A 184 -6.35 6.38 2.32
C LYS A 184 -4.95 7.00 2.28
N TYR A 185 -4.82 8.23 2.75
CA TYR A 185 -3.54 8.93 2.80
C TYR A 185 -2.60 8.34 3.84
N THR A 186 -3.12 7.84 4.98
CA THR A 186 -2.30 7.21 6.02
C THR A 186 -1.57 5.99 5.45
N ALA A 187 -2.29 5.09 4.78
CA ALA A 187 -1.71 3.89 4.20
C ALA A 187 -0.64 4.22 3.14
N ARG A 188 -0.94 5.18 2.24
CA ARG A 188 0.01 5.62 1.20
C ARG A 188 1.25 6.27 1.79
N LEU A 189 1.08 7.23 2.70
CA LEU A 189 2.20 7.91 3.37
C LEU A 189 3.05 6.93 4.16
N TYR A 190 2.43 5.96 4.85
CA TYR A 190 3.16 4.92 5.55
C TYR A 190 4.06 4.10 4.63
N LYS A 191 3.56 3.69 3.46
CA LYS A 191 4.36 2.97 2.44
C LYS A 191 5.51 3.85 1.92
N ILE A 192 5.24 5.12 1.61
CA ILE A 192 6.24 6.07 1.11
C ILE A 192 7.35 6.26 2.17
N ILE A 193 7.03 6.59 3.41
CA ILE A 193 8.07 6.80 4.45
C ILE A 193 8.80 5.50 4.80
N SER A 194 8.12 4.34 4.72
CA SER A 194 8.76 3.03 4.92
C SER A 194 9.84 2.74 3.87
N SER A 195 9.69 3.25 2.64
CA SER A 195 10.70 3.11 1.58
C SER A 195 12.03 3.82 1.89
N TRP A 196 12.00 4.80 2.81
CA TRP A 196 13.15 5.57 3.26
C TRP A 196 13.60 5.23 4.69
N LYS A 197 12.91 4.31 5.38
CA LYS A 197 13.16 4.01 6.80
C LYS A 197 14.62 3.63 7.09
N LYS A 198 15.25 2.84 6.21
CA LYS A 198 16.67 2.45 6.36
C LYS A 198 17.64 3.59 6.05
N LYS A 199 17.22 4.58 5.26
CA LYS A 199 18.04 5.72 4.82
C LYS A 199 17.98 6.90 5.79
N GLY A 200 17.20 6.80 6.87
CA GLY A 200 17.08 7.82 7.93
C GLY A 200 16.11 8.97 7.62
N GLY A 201 15.85 9.27 6.34
CA GLY A 201 14.89 10.30 5.94
C GLY A 201 15.00 10.65 4.46
N PHE A 202 14.15 11.57 4.00
CA PHE A 202 14.17 12.12 2.66
C PHE A 202 13.47 13.49 2.61
N ILE A 203 13.75 14.24 1.55
CA ILE A 203 13.05 15.46 1.19
C ILE A 203 12.26 15.17 -0.09
N ILE A 204 11.02 15.65 -0.16
CA ILE A 204 10.17 15.50 -1.35
C ILE A 204 9.47 16.83 -1.64
N ALA A 205 9.43 17.20 -2.92
CA ALA A 205 8.67 18.36 -3.35
C ALA A 205 7.18 18.14 -3.11
N LEU A 206 6.47 19.18 -2.66
CA LEU A 206 5.03 19.10 -2.38
C LEU A 206 4.22 18.65 -3.59
N SER A 207 4.58 19.12 -4.79
CA SER A 207 3.94 18.71 -6.05
C SER A 207 4.06 17.20 -6.28
N VAL A 208 5.27 16.65 -6.13
CA VAL A 208 5.54 15.22 -6.29
C VAL A 208 4.79 14.40 -5.24
N LEU A 209 4.75 14.86 -3.98
CA LEU A 209 3.98 14.17 -2.94
C LEU A 209 2.48 14.17 -3.25
N LYS A 210 1.93 15.30 -3.71
CA LYS A 210 0.52 15.39 -4.11
C LYS A 210 0.20 14.48 -5.30
N GLU A 211 1.10 14.39 -6.26
CA GLU A 211 0.99 13.48 -7.40
C GLU A 211 0.94 12.02 -6.94
N GLN A 212 1.90 11.60 -6.11
CA GLN A 212 1.93 10.25 -5.54
C GLN A 212 0.68 9.91 -4.70
N LEU A 213 0.05 10.91 -4.10
CA LEU A 213 -1.19 10.75 -3.34
C LEU A 213 -2.47 10.88 -4.19
N GLY A 214 -2.35 11.16 -5.49
CA GLY A 214 -3.47 11.30 -6.41
C GLY A 214 -4.36 12.52 -6.13
N VAL A 215 -3.76 13.61 -5.65
CA VAL A 215 -4.45 14.84 -5.19
C VAL A 215 -3.81 16.11 -5.75
N THR A 216 -3.18 16.05 -6.92
CA THR A 216 -2.50 17.17 -7.59
C THR A 216 -3.37 18.43 -7.64
N ASP A 217 -4.61 18.29 -8.13
CA ASP A 217 -5.55 19.40 -8.30
C ASP A 217 -6.36 19.72 -7.03
N GLN A 218 -6.07 19.05 -5.92
CA GLN A 218 -6.73 19.29 -4.64
C GLN A 218 -5.83 20.11 -3.70
N TYR A 219 -6.49 20.79 -2.75
CA TYR A 219 -5.83 21.55 -1.69
C TYR A 219 -4.86 22.61 -2.24
N PRO A 220 -5.33 23.62 -3.00
CA PRO A 220 -4.47 24.61 -3.65
C PRO A 220 -3.52 25.28 -2.63
N ASN A 221 -4.00 25.51 -1.42
CA ASN A 221 -3.20 26.01 -0.31
C ASN A 221 -2.55 24.88 0.48
N TYR A 222 -1.26 25.02 0.80
CA TYR A 222 -0.54 24.06 1.65
C TYR A 222 -1.23 23.85 3.01
N TYR A 223 -1.84 24.90 3.58
CA TYR A 223 -2.58 24.81 4.84
C TYR A 223 -3.69 23.74 4.79
N ASP A 224 -4.47 23.68 3.70
CA ASP A 224 -5.54 22.68 3.55
C ASP A 224 -4.98 21.27 3.39
N PHE A 225 -3.89 21.13 2.61
CA PHE A 225 -3.20 19.85 2.45
C PHE A 225 -2.67 19.36 3.80
N LYS A 226 -1.98 20.22 4.55
CA LYS A 226 -1.48 19.91 5.89
C LYS A 226 -2.60 19.51 6.84
N ARG A 227 -3.70 20.28 6.86
CA ARG A 227 -4.84 20.05 7.75
C ARG A 227 -5.61 18.77 7.44
N ARG A 228 -5.83 18.46 6.15
CA ARG A 228 -6.73 17.38 5.72
C ARG A 228 -6.00 16.07 5.39
N VAL A 229 -4.70 16.14 5.10
CA VAL A 229 -3.88 14.99 4.68
C VAL A 229 -2.80 14.68 5.71
N LEU A 230 -1.88 15.63 5.93
CA LEU A 230 -0.67 15.35 6.70
C LEU A 230 -0.92 15.22 8.21
N LEU A 231 -1.75 16.09 8.80
CA LEU A 231 -2.04 16.03 10.24
C LEU A 231 -2.80 14.75 10.63
N PRO A 232 -3.88 14.35 9.94
CA PRO A 232 -4.57 13.10 10.25
C PRO A 232 -3.67 11.87 10.10
N ALA A 233 -2.87 11.81 9.03
CA ALA A 233 -1.94 10.70 8.82
C ALA A 233 -0.81 10.68 9.86
N HIS A 234 -0.25 11.84 10.22
CA HIS A 234 0.74 11.94 11.30
C HIS A 234 0.18 11.41 12.61
N GLU A 235 -1.01 11.85 13.02
CA GLU A 235 -1.61 11.44 14.30
C GLU A 235 -1.89 9.95 14.35
N GLU A 236 -2.41 9.37 13.25
CA GLU A 236 -2.66 7.93 13.17
C GLU A 236 -1.37 7.10 13.19
N LEU A 237 -0.34 7.49 12.43
CA LEU A 237 0.93 6.77 12.39
C LEU A 237 1.72 6.89 13.69
N LEU A 238 1.71 8.06 14.32
CA LEU A 238 2.38 8.27 15.61
C LEU A 238 1.85 7.31 16.69
N GLU A 239 0.56 6.94 16.62
CA GLU A 239 -0.08 6.07 17.61
C GLU A 239 0.08 4.58 17.31
N LYS A 240 0.15 4.20 16.03
CA LYS A 240 -0.03 2.80 15.60
C LYS A 240 1.11 2.23 14.76
N ALA A 241 2.05 3.05 14.32
CA ALA A 241 3.05 2.65 13.34
C ALA A 241 4.47 2.61 13.89
N ASP A 242 5.29 1.80 13.23
CA ASP A 242 6.72 1.64 13.51
C ASP A 242 7.60 2.72 12.85
N CYS A 243 7.00 3.60 12.06
CA CYS A 243 7.56 4.85 11.55
C CYS A 243 6.46 5.89 11.31
N TRP A 244 6.81 7.16 11.47
CA TRP A 244 5.91 8.30 11.32
C TRP A 244 6.72 9.55 10.95
N PHE A 245 6.03 10.62 10.55
CA PHE A 245 6.64 11.92 10.23
C PHE A 245 6.05 13.03 11.09
N ASN A 246 6.85 14.03 11.47
CA ASN A 246 6.40 15.12 12.33
C ASN A 246 6.01 16.37 11.53
N CYS A 247 4.77 16.44 11.04
CA CYS A 247 4.30 17.65 10.35
C CYS A 247 4.00 18.85 11.27
N LYS A 248 4.21 18.71 12.59
CA LYS A 248 4.09 19.81 13.57
C LYS A 248 5.46 20.44 13.91
N GLY A 249 6.56 19.87 13.39
CA GLY A 249 7.90 20.44 13.56
C GLY A 249 8.05 21.77 12.83
N LYS A 250 8.95 22.63 13.32
CA LYS A 250 9.29 23.90 12.66
C LYS A 250 10.00 23.69 11.32
N ASP A 251 10.69 22.56 11.19
CA ASP A 251 11.53 22.22 10.03
C ASP A 251 10.82 21.30 9.02
N PHE A 252 9.48 21.21 9.09
CA PHE A 252 8.65 20.36 8.21
C PHE A 252 7.96 21.16 7.11
#